data_AF-A0A2U1F480-F1
#
_entry.id   AF-A0A2U1F480-F1
#
_cell.length_a   1.000
_cell.length_b   1.000
_cell.length_c   1.000
_cell.angle_alpha   90.00
_cell.angle_beta   90.00
_cell.angle_gamma   90.00
#
_symmetry.space_group_name_H-M   'P 1'
#
loop_
_entity.id
_entity.type
_entity.pdbx_description
1 polymer ?
#
loop_
_entity_poly.entity_id
_entity_poly.type
_entity_poly.pdbx_seq_one_letter_code
_entity_poly.pdbx_strand_id
1 'polypeptide(L)' 'MPADAADPPTRHLLDVAAGVLMARHDLGAQDAYALLMDTAWATDRTIAGVVDQVIRESQRRRDVEPGRDDDDP' A
#
# COMPACT_ATOMS: atom_id res chain seq x y z
N MET A 1 -22.06 1.00 20.61
CA MET A 1 -20.83 1.47 19.96
C MET A 1 -20.76 0.80 18.60
N PRO A 2 -20.88 1.50 17.47
CA PRO A 2 -20.59 0.86 16.20
C PRO A 2 -19.07 0.67 16.14
N ALA A 3 -18.62 -0.57 16.24
CA ALA A 3 -17.31 -0.93 15.75
C ALA A 3 -17.34 -0.62 14.26
N ASP A 4 -16.64 0.45 13.92
CA ASP A 4 -16.35 0.94 12.59
C ASP A 4 -16.02 -0.28 11.70
N ALA A 5 -17.03 -0.74 10.98
CA ALA A 5 -16.84 -1.63 9.86
C ALA A 5 -16.11 -0.76 8.86
N ALA A 6 -14.78 -0.72 8.96
CA ALA A 6 -13.93 -0.17 7.91
C ALA A 6 -14.49 -0.75 6.61
N ASP A 7 -15.07 0.14 5.80
CA ASP A 7 -15.86 -0.20 4.61
C ASP A 7 -15.13 -1.34 3.86
N PRO A 8 -15.79 -2.43 3.43
CA PRO A 8 -15.13 -3.57 2.78
C PRO A 8 -14.07 -3.19 1.71
N PRO A 9 -14.25 -2.13 0.88
CA PRO A 9 -13.17 -1.66 -0.01
C PRO A 9 -11.93 -1.14 0.71
N THR A 10 -12.05 -0.51 1.87
CA THR A 10 -10.92 0.05 2.63
C THR A 10 -10.03 -1.04 3.21
N ARG A 11 -10.59 -2.17 3.66
CA ARG A 11 -9.77 -3.28 4.18
C ARG A 11 -8.99 -4.01 3.10
N HIS A 12 -9.60 -4.23 1.93
CA HIS A 12 -8.89 -4.79 0.78
C HIS A 12 -7.71 -3.91 0.34
N LEU A 13 -7.92 -2.59 0.24
CA LEU A 13 -6.85 -1.65 -0.11
C LEU A 13 -5.74 -1.62 0.94
N LEU A 14 -6.09 -1.71 2.22
CA LEU A 14 -5.12 -1.80 3.30
C LEU A 14 -4.23 -3.04 3.16
N ASP A 15 -4.81 -4.20 2.85
CA ASP A 15 -4.07 -5.45 2.64
C ASP A 15 -3.13 -5.36 1.42
N VAL A 16 -3.58 -4.73 0.33
CA VAL A 16 -2.75 -4.48 -0.86
C VAL A 16 -1.57 -3.56 -0.52
N ALA A 17 -1.82 -2.44 0.17
CA ALA A 17 -0.75 -1.52 0.58
C ALA A 17 0.24 -2.17 1.55
N ALA A 18 -0.25 -3.00 2.49
CA ALA A 18 0.61 -3.77 3.37
C ALA A 18 1.48 -4.74 2.56
N GLY A 19 0.91 -5.48 1.60
CA GLY A 19 1.65 -6.37 0.71
C GLY A 19 2.74 -5.67 -0.10
N VAL A 20 2.48 -4.45 -0.58
CA VAL A 20 3.50 -3.61 -1.24
C VAL A 20 4.66 -3.30 -0.30
N LEU A 21 4.37 -2.91 0.94
CA LEU A 21 5.40 -2.58 1.93
C LEU A 21 6.19 -3.82 2.36
N MET A 22 5.52 -4.96 2.53
CA MET A 22 6.16 -6.25 2.80
C MET A 22 7.17 -6.58 1.68
N ALA A 23 6.76 -6.50 0.42
CA ALA A 23 7.64 -6.80 -0.72
C ALA A 23 8.79 -5.79 -0.86
N ARG A 24 8.56 -4.52 -0.53
CA ARG A 24 9.57 -3.46 -0.72
C ARG A 24 10.60 -3.40 0.42
N HIS A 25 10.21 -3.78 1.64
CA HIS A 25 11.03 -3.64 2.84
C HIS A 25 11.38 -4.97 3.52
N ASP A 26 10.96 -6.10 2.95
CA ASP A 26 11.11 -7.45 3.53
C ASP A 26 10.51 -7.54 4.95
N LEU A 27 9.34 -6.94 5.13
CA LEU A 27 8.64 -6.86 6.42
C LEU A 27 7.60 -7.97 6.57
N GLY A 28 7.32 -8.35 7.81
CA GLY A 28 6.14 -9.13 8.15
C GLY A 28 4.86 -8.30 8.00
N ALA A 29 3.71 -8.98 7.84
CA ALA A 29 2.42 -8.32 7.67
C ALA A 29 2.13 -7.34 8.82
N GLN A 30 2.38 -7.75 10.07
CA GLN A 30 2.13 -6.91 11.25
C GLN A 30 2.97 -5.62 11.23
N ASP A 31 4.24 -5.70 10.85
CA ASP A 31 5.14 -4.54 10.76
C ASP A 31 4.72 -3.62 9.60
N ALA A 32 4.26 -4.17 8.49
CA ALA A 32 3.74 -3.39 7.37
C ALA A 32 2.47 -2.60 7.75
N TYR A 33 1.53 -3.21 8.49
CA TYR A 33 0.36 -2.46 9.01
C TYR A 33 0.78 -1.42 10.05
N ALA A 34 1.72 -1.74 10.93
CA ALA A 34 2.24 -0.80 11.92
C ALA A 34 2.87 0.42 11.22
N LEU A 35 3.64 0.21 10.15
CA LEU A 35 4.24 1.27 9.36
C LEU A 35 3.19 2.17 8.68
N LEU A 36 2.11 1.59 8.14
CA LEU A 36 0.99 2.38 7.57
C LEU A 36 0.32 3.27 8.62
N MET A 37 0.09 2.72 9.83
CA MET A 37 -0.49 3.48 10.93
C MET A 37 0.47 4.57 11.44
N ASP A 38 1.74 4.22 11.65
CA ASP A 38 2.77 5.17 12.09
C ASP A 38 2.94 6.32 11.09
N THR A 39 2.94 6.02 9.80
CA THR A 39 2.99 7.03 8.73
C THR A 39 1.75 7.93 8.74
N ALA A 40 0.56 7.36 8.94
CA ALA A 40 -0.68 8.12 9.03
C ALA A 40 -0.64 9.10 10.21
N TRP A 41 -0.16 8.65 11.37
CA TRP A 41 0.02 9.49 12.55
C TRP A 41 1.09 10.55 12.36
N ALA A 42 2.27 10.18 11.84
CA ALA A 42 3.39 11.09 11.63
C ALA A 42 3.10 12.18 10.59
N THR A 43 2.21 11.90 9.64
CA THR A 43 1.83 12.85 8.57
C THR A 43 0.51 13.56 8.83
N ASP A 44 -0.14 13.32 9.97
CA ASP A 44 -1.49 13.80 10.31
C ASP A 44 -2.52 13.54 9.20
N ARG A 45 -2.45 12.33 8.62
CA ARG A 45 -3.34 11.87 7.54
C ARG A 45 -4.18 10.70 8.00
N THR A 46 -5.29 10.48 7.29
CA THR A 46 -6.07 9.25 7.47
C THR A 46 -5.31 8.05 6.89
N ILE A 47 -5.52 6.88 7.50
CA ILE A 47 -4.94 5.61 7.02
C ILE A 47 -5.30 5.38 5.54
N ALA A 48 -6.55 5.66 5.16
CA ALA A 48 -7.01 5.54 3.77
C ALA A 48 -6.19 6.40 2.79
N GLY A 49 -5.82 7.63 3.18
CA GLY A 49 -4.99 8.52 2.36
C GLY A 49 -3.55 8.03 2.22
N VAL A 50 -2.98 7.43 3.27
CA VAL A 50 -1.65 6.81 3.21
C VAL A 50 -1.66 5.56 2.33
N VAL A 51 -2.66 4.71 2.50
CA VAL A 51 -2.87 3.49 1.68
C VAL A 51 -2.95 3.85 0.19
N ASP A 52 -3.77 4.83 -0.19
CA ASP A 52 -3.91 5.26 -1.58
C ASP A 52 -2.57 5.77 -2.14
N GLN A 53 -1.82 6.53 -1.34
CA GLN A 53 -0.50 7.02 -1.74
C GLN A 53 0.50 5.88 -1.97
N VAL A 54 0.56 4.88 -1.08
CA VAL A 54 1.46 3.72 -1.20
C VAL A 54 1.16 2.92 -2.47
N ILE A 55 -0.12 2.64 -2.72
CA ILE A 55 -0.55 1.89 -3.91
C ILE A 55 -0.19 2.68 -5.19
N ARG A 56 -0.50 3.97 -5.22
CA ARG A 56 -0.20 4.84 -6.37
C ARG A 56 1.30 4.94 -6.64
N GLU A 57 2.12 5.05 -5.61
CA GLU A 57 3.58 5.07 -5.78
C GLU A 57 4.11 3.72 -6.28
N SER A 58 3.55 2.61 -5.80
CA SER A 58 3.89 1.28 -6.29
C SER A 58 3.57 1.10 -7.77
N GLN A 59 2.39 1.56 -8.21
CA GLN A 59 1.99 1.52 -9.62
C GLN A 59 2.94 2.38 -10.46
N ARG A 60 3.22 3.62 -10.04
CA ARG A 60 4.17 4.49 -10.75
C ARG A 60 5.56 3.86 -10.89
N ARG A 61 6.07 3.18 -9.86
CA ARG A 61 7.37 2.50 -9.97
C ARG A 61 7.33 1.31 -10.93
N ARG A 62 6.22 0.58 -10.98
CA ARG A 62 6.00 -0.51 -11.94
C ARG A 62 5.89 0.01 -13.38
N ASP A 63 5.25 1.15 -13.59
CA ASP A 63 5.18 1.83 -14.90
C ASP A 63 6.52 2.47 -15.32
N VAL A 64 7.40 2.80 -14.37
CA VAL A 64 8.77 3.31 -14.61
C VAL A 64 9.79 2.18 -14.81
N GLU A 65 9.35 0.93 -14.91
CA GLU A 65 10.15 -0.18 -15.46
C GLU A 65 9.84 -0.34 -16.96
N PRO A 66 10.39 0.50 -17.87
CA PRO A 66 10.34 0.22 -19.29
C PRO A 66 11.36 -0.88 -19.57
N GLY A 67 10.90 -2.02 -20.09
CA GLY A 67 11.80 -3.03 -20.65
C GLY A 67 11.54 -4.45 -20.16
N ARG A 68 10.43 -5.03 -20.62
CA ARG A 68 10.57 -6.09 -21.62
C ARG A 68 9.68 -5.77 -22.80
N ASP A 69 10.26 -5.02 -23.73
CA ASP A 69 10.00 -5.25 -25.15
C ASP A 69 10.34 -6.72 -25.42
N ASP A 70 9.37 -7.62 -25.24
CA ASP A 70 9.34 -8.86 -26.01
C ASP A 70 8.82 -8.47 -27.41
N ASP A 71 9.69 -7.75 -28.13
CA ASP A 71 9.74 -7.75 -29.59
C ASP A 71 10.20 -9.16 -29.97
N ASP A 72 9.25 -10.07 -30.17
CA ASP A 72 9.49 -11.41 -30.71
C ASP A 72 9.23 -11.37 -32.23
N PRO A 73 10.19 -11.81 -33.08
CA PRO A 73 10.30 -11.52 -34.51
C PRO A 73 9.28 -12.20 -35.45
#